data_AF-A0A7Y2KVT5-F1
#
_entry.id   AF-A0A7Y2KVT5-F1
#
_cell.length_a   1.000
_cell.length_b   1.000
_cell.length_c   1.000
_cell.angle_alpha   90.00
_cell.angle_beta   90.00
_cell.angle_gamma   90.00
#
_symmetry.space_group_name_H-M   'P 1'
#
loop_
_entity.id
_entity.type
_entity.pdbx_description
1 polymer ?
#
loop_
_entity_poly.entity_id
_entity_poly.type
_entity_poly.pdbx_seq_one_letter_code
_entity_poly.pdbx_strand_id
1 'polypeptide(L)'
;MARATKAALAAPNVVVLPTAAPRQVDNLRYADQRRAARAARQAEPWPGEKLFPGQRDAIRKAEVLRDIQQTPALLIVTALMGAMDDDTRRRVLEALAPGAAVGRDVSVQAVAAVQASRLTIGEQLDLDFAFRRLTEEGR
;
A
#
# COMPACT_ATOMS: atom_id res chain seq x y z
N MET A 1 -0.01 -21.16 22.94
CA MET A 1 0.75 -21.76 21.81
C MET A 1 2.21 -21.86 22.20
N ALA A 2 2.74 -23.08 22.31
CA ALA A 2 4.06 -23.37 22.87
C ALA A 2 5.18 -22.86 21.95
N ARG A 3 6.13 -22.09 22.50
CA ARG A 3 7.36 -21.71 21.80
C ARG A 3 8.25 -22.94 21.69
N ALA A 4 8.57 -23.36 20.46
CA ALA A 4 9.60 -24.35 20.21
C ALA A 4 10.94 -23.85 20.77
N THR A 5 11.55 -24.62 21.67
CA THR A 5 12.88 -24.37 22.20
C THR A 5 13.91 -24.60 21.10
N LYS A 6 14.99 -23.80 21.11
CA LYS A 6 16.04 -23.70 20.08
C LYS A 6 16.71 -25.03 19.68
N ALA A 7 16.50 -26.09 20.46
CA ALA A 7 16.91 -27.45 20.15
C ALA A 7 16.23 -28.03 18.89
N ALA A 8 15.09 -27.47 18.45
CA ALA A 8 14.34 -27.97 17.29
C ALA A 8 14.88 -27.53 15.91
N LEU A 9 15.95 -26.73 15.84
CA LEU A 9 16.50 -26.18 14.58
C LEU A 9 17.86 -26.79 14.17
N ALA A 10 18.23 -27.94 14.73
CA ALA A 10 19.42 -28.69 14.34
C ALA A 10 19.20 -29.44 13.01
N ALA A 11 19.05 -28.71 11.91
CA ALA A 11 19.34 -29.27 10.59
C ALA A 11 20.86 -29.55 10.52
N PRO A 12 21.29 -30.69 9.94
CA PRO A 12 22.70 -31.14 9.97
C PRO A 12 23.69 -30.21 9.26
N ASN A 13 23.18 -29.15 8.61
CA ASN A 13 23.95 -28.26 7.73
C ASN A 13 24.16 -26.86 8.35
N VAL A 14 23.68 -26.62 9.57
CA VAL A 14 23.72 -25.29 10.22
C VAL A 14 24.63 -25.33 11.44
N VAL A 15 25.84 -24.78 11.32
CA VAL A 15 26.76 -24.59 12.44
C VAL A 15 26.42 -23.27 13.14
N VAL A 16 25.87 -23.35 14.34
CA VAL A 16 25.61 -22.17 15.18
C VAL A 16 26.89 -21.77 15.89
N LEU A 17 27.55 -20.72 15.41
CA LEU A 17 28.74 -20.17 16.06
C LEU A 17 28.36 -19.53 17.42
N PRO A 18 29.18 -19.73 18.48
CA PRO A 18 28.88 -19.26 19.84
C PRO A 18 28.82 -17.73 19.99
N THR A 19 29.24 -16.98 18.97
CA THR A 19 29.34 -15.51 18.97
C THR A 19 28.09 -14.79 18.48
N ALA A 20 27.08 -15.48 17.96
CA ALA A 20 25.83 -14.87 17.50
C ALA A 20 24.78 -14.73 18.63
N ALA A 21 25.21 -14.35 19.84
CA ALA A 21 24.26 -13.82 20.82
C ALA A 21 23.77 -12.48 20.27
N PRO A 22 22.47 -12.28 20.03
CA PRO A 22 21.97 -10.98 19.61
C PRO A 22 22.42 -9.96 20.66
N ARG A 23 23.18 -8.95 20.24
CA ARG A 23 23.65 -7.91 21.13
C ARG A 23 22.42 -7.15 21.62
N GLN A 24 21.93 -7.51 22.80
CA GLN A 24 20.82 -6.84 23.42
C GLN A 24 21.33 -5.49 23.91
N VAL A 25 21.13 -4.46 23.10
CA VAL A 25 21.47 -3.09 23.48
C VAL A 25 20.45 -2.68 24.53
N ASP A 26 20.86 -2.69 25.79
CA ASP A 26 20.07 -2.20 26.91
C ASP A 26 19.92 -0.67 26.82
N ASN A 27 19.00 -0.24 25.95
CA ASN A 27 18.61 1.15 25.84
C ASN A 27 17.64 1.50 26.98
N LEU A 28 18.18 1.54 28.20
CA LEU A 28 17.45 1.84 29.44
C LEU A 28 16.88 3.25 29.47
N ARG A 29 17.54 4.20 28.77
CA ARG A 29 17.16 5.62 28.72
C ARG A 29 15.68 5.86 28.35
N TYR A 30 15.12 5.02 27.47
CA TYR A 30 13.73 5.13 27.03
C TYR A 30 12.87 3.92 27.43
N ALA A 31 13.33 3.11 28.40
CA ALA A 31 12.59 1.91 28.84
C ALA A 31 11.22 2.28 29.42
N ASP A 32 11.17 3.29 30.28
CA ASP A 32 9.94 3.75 30.91
C ASP A 32 8.99 4.39 29.90
N GLN A 33 9.50 5.19 28.96
CA GLN A 33 8.68 5.75 27.87
C GLN A 33 8.05 4.66 27.00
N ARG A 34 8.80 3.59 26.67
CA ARG A 34 8.25 2.45 25.90
C ARG A 34 7.25 1.61 26.71
N ARG A 35 7.41 1.53 28.03
CA ARG A 35 6.44 0.88 28.92
C ARG A 35 5.16 1.71 29.02
N ALA A 36 5.28 3.01 29.26
CA ALA A 36 4.16 3.96 29.30
C ALA A 36 3.42 3.99 27.96
N ALA A 37 4.12 4.06 26.83
CA ALA A 37 3.49 4.03 25.50
C ALA A 37 2.78 2.70 25.20
N ARG A 38 3.31 1.57 25.67
CA ARG A 38 2.64 0.27 25.56
C ARG A 38 1.41 0.19 26.46
N ALA A 39 1.52 0.67 27.71
CA ALA A 39 0.41 0.73 28.64
C ALA A 39 -0.71 1.64 28.11
N ALA A 40 -0.37 2.81 27.57
CA ALA A 40 -1.34 3.72 26.94
C ALA A 40 -2.05 3.07 25.74
N ARG A 41 -1.32 2.39 24.85
CA ARG A 41 -1.91 1.66 23.72
C ARG A 41 -2.78 0.46 24.14
N GLN A 42 -2.54 -0.11 25.31
CA GLN A 42 -3.35 -1.20 25.87
C GLN A 42 -4.58 -0.68 26.59
N ALA A 43 -4.46 0.43 27.33
CA ALA A 43 -5.55 1.07 28.03
C ALA A 43 -6.55 1.71 27.07
N GLU A 44 -6.05 2.33 26.01
CA GLU A 44 -6.83 2.92 24.92
C GLU A 44 -6.34 2.35 23.58
N PRO A 45 -6.85 1.17 23.18
CA PRO A 45 -6.64 0.65 21.84
C PRO A 45 -7.16 1.68 20.84
N TRP A 46 -6.36 1.99 19.82
CA TRP A 46 -6.82 2.86 18.74
C TRP A 46 -8.09 2.25 18.12
N PRO A 47 -9.22 2.97 18.10
CA PRO A 47 -10.51 2.41 17.69
C PRO A 47 -10.63 2.24 16.17
N GLY A 48 -9.74 2.88 15.40
CA GLY A 48 -9.77 2.82 13.95
C GLY A 48 -9.06 1.58 13.39
N GLU A 49 -9.42 1.24 12.16
CA GLU A 49 -8.70 0.22 11.41
C GLU A 49 -7.34 0.75 10.95
N LYS A 50 -6.29 -0.06 11.09
CA LYS A 50 -4.96 0.32 10.65
C LYS A 50 -4.84 0.12 9.13
N LEU A 51 -4.94 1.21 8.37
CA LEU A 51 -4.68 1.20 6.93
C LEU A 51 -3.20 1.36 6.61
N PHE A 52 -2.69 0.52 5.71
CA PHE A 52 -1.34 0.65 5.18
C PHE A 52 -1.23 1.84 4.22
N PRO A 53 -0.04 2.44 4.01
CA PRO A 53 0.14 3.54 3.08
C PRO A 53 -0.41 3.27 1.67
N GLY A 54 -0.10 2.11 1.09
CA GLY A 54 -0.59 1.73 -0.24
C GLY A 54 -2.12 1.66 -0.32
N GLN A 55 -2.77 1.11 0.70
CA GLN A 55 -4.23 1.07 0.79
C GLN A 55 -4.87 2.46 0.86
N ARG A 56 -4.26 3.41 1.56
CA ARG A 56 -4.78 4.80 1.62
C ARG A 56 -4.69 5.50 0.26
N ASP A 57 -3.62 5.22 -0.49
CA ASP A 57 -3.45 5.77 -1.84
C ASP A 57 -4.41 5.09 -2.82
N ALA A 58 -4.62 3.79 -2.68
CA ALA A 58 -5.57 3.02 -3.46
C ALA A 58 -7.02 3.45 -3.22
N ILE A 59 -7.42 3.77 -1.97
CA ILE A 59 -8.76 4.32 -1.67
C ILE A 59 -8.99 5.63 -2.42
N ARG A 60 -8.06 6.59 -2.31
CA ARG A 60 -8.15 7.87 -3.03
C ARG A 60 -8.22 7.68 -4.55
N LYS A 61 -7.44 6.74 -5.09
CA LYS A 61 -7.47 6.40 -6.51
C LYS A 61 -8.80 5.77 -6.91
N ALA A 62 -9.33 4.85 -6.10
CA ALA A 62 -10.59 4.16 -6.35
C ALA A 62 -11.79 5.12 -6.32
N GLU A 63 -11.80 6.12 -5.42
CA GLU A 63 -12.81 7.18 -5.40
C GLU A 63 -12.86 7.91 -6.75
N VAL A 64 -11.70 8.36 -7.24
CA VAL A 64 -11.61 9.04 -8.55
C VAL A 64 -12.06 8.11 -9.68
N LEU A 65 -11.61 6.86 -9.69
CA LEU A 65 -11.93 5.90 -10.75
C LEU A 65 -13.40 5.49 -10.75
N ARG A 66 -14.06 5.43 -9.58
CA ARG A 66 -15.48 5.09 -9.44
C ARG A 66 -16.37 6.08 -10.19
N ASP A 67 -15.99 7.34 -10.19
CA ASP A 67 -16.77 8.42 -10.78
C ASP A 67 -16.54 8.55 -12.31
N ILE A 68 -15.62 7.76 -12.88
CA ILE A 68 -15.37 7.76 -14.32
C ILE A 68 -16.44 6.93 -15.04
N GLN A 69 -17.18 7.57 -15.94
CA GLN A 69 -18.11 6.88 -16.81
C GLN A 69 -17.36 5.90 -17.74
N GLN A 70 -17.74 4.62 -17.67
CA GLN A 70 -17.22 3.58 -18.56
C GLN A 70 -17.77 3.80 -19.97
N THR A 71 -16.89 4.17 -20.91
CA THR A 71 -17.22 4.34 -22.32
C THR A 71 -16.36 3.41 -23.18
N PRO A 72 -16.81 3.01 -24.37
CA PRO A 72 -15.99 2.22 -25.28
C PRO A 72 -14.63 2.89 -25.59
N ALA A 73 -14.61 4.22 -25.70
CA ALA A 73 -13.39 4.99 -25.91
C ALA A 73 -12.40 4.84 -24.75
N LEU A 74 -12.87 4.91 -23.50
CA LEU A 74 -12.03 4.74 -22.33
C LEU A 74 -11.42 3.33 -22.27
N LEU A 75 -12.19 2.30 -22.60
CA LEU A 75 -11.70 0.91 -22.61
C LEU A 75 -10.60 0.72 -23.65
N ILE A 76 -10.79 1.25 -24.86
CA ILE A 76 -9.79 1.21 -25.93
C ILE A 76 -8.52 1.95 -25.50
N VAL A 77 -8.65 3.17 -24.95
CA VAL A 77 -7.50 3.95 -24.49
C VAL A 77 -6.75 3.24 -23.36
N THR A 78 -7.47 2.65 -22.41
CA THR A 78 -6.85 1.90 -21.30
C THR A 78 -6.06 0.70 -21.82
N ALA A 79 -6.62 -0.04 -22.79
CA ALA A 79 -5.93 -1.15 -23.43
C ALA A 79 -4.67 -0.71 -24.19
N LEU A 80 -4.75 0.43 -24.91
CA LEU A 80 -3.59 1.03 -25.57
C LEU A 80 -2.51 1.42 -24.56
N MET A 81 -2.87 2.10 -23.46
CA MET A 81 -1.93 2.50 -22.41
C MET A 81 -1.26 1.29 -21.74
N GLY A 82 -1.97 0.17 -21.59
CA GLY A 82 -1.43 -1.08 -21.07
C GLY A 82 -0.44 -1.78 -22.02
N ALA A 83 -0.55 -1.53 -23.33
CA ALA A 83 0.35 -2.09 -24.35
C ALA A 83 1.58 -1.21 -24.64
N MET A 84 1.56 0.06 -24.22
CA MET A 84 2.65 1.01 -24.43
C MET A 84 3.84 0.74 -23.50
N ASP A 85 5.02 1.18 -23.94
CA ASP A 85 6.24 1.20 -23.13
C ASP A 85 6.15 2.24 -22.01
N ASP A 86 7.01 2.07 -21.00
CA ASP A 86 6.97 2.90 -19.79
C ASP A 86 7.39 4.36 -20.06
N ASP A 87 8.28 4.60 -21.03
CA ASP A 87 8.72 5.95 -21.39
C ASP A 87 7.60 6.73 -22.07
N THR A 88 6.90 6.11 -23.03
CA THR A 88 5.77 6.77 -23.68
C THR A 88 4.63 7.04 -22.70
N ARG A 89 4.32 6.09 -21.79
CA ARG A 89 3.32 6.31 -20.75
C ARG A 89 3.71 7.46 -19.81
N ARG A 90 5.00 7.57 -19.45
CA ARG A 90 5.51 8.68 -18.64
C ARG A 90 5.31 10.02 -19.34
N ARG A 91 5.57 10.11 -20.65
CA ARG A 91 5.31 11.34 -21.43
C ARG A 91 3.83 11.73 -21.43
N VAL A 92 2.93 10.76 -21.51
CA VAL A 92 1.47 11.00 -21.40
C VAL A 92 1.14 11.57 -20.02
N LEU A 93 1.68 10.98 -18.95
CA LEU A 93 1.48 11.50 -17.59
C LEU A 93 2.05 12.92 -17.43
N GLU A 94 3.23 13.20 -17.97
CA GLU A 94 3.84 14.53 -17.95
C GLU A 94 3.00 15.57 -18.70
N ALA A 95 2.37 15.18 -19.82
CA ALA A 95 1.45 16.04 -20.55
C ALA A 95 0.15 16.33 -19.79
N LEU A 96 -0.34 15.37 -18.99
CA LEU A 96 -1.56 15.51 -18.19
C LEU A 96 -1.35 16.17 -16.82
N ALA A 97 -0.12 16.13 -16.30
CA ALA A 97 0.24 16.61 -14.97
C ALA A 97 -0.14 18.08 -14.69
N PRO A 98 0.03 19.04 -15.61
CA PRO A 98 -0.35 20.43 -15.35
C PRO A 98 -1.85 20.59 -15.07
N GLY A 99 -2.71 19.87 -15.79
CA GLY A 99 -4.15 19.92 -15.59
C GLY A 99 -4.57 19.32 -14.24
N ALA A 100 -3.93 18.23 -13.85
CA ALA A 100 -4.17 17.59 -12.56
C ALA A 100 -3.64 18.44 -11.39
N ALA A 101 -2.49 19.11 -11.54
CA ALA A 101 -1.92 20.00 -10.53
C ALA A 101 -2.80 21.22 -10.23
N VAL A 102 -3.56 21.69 -11.22
CA VAL A 102 -4.56 22.76 -11.07
C VAL A 102 -5.88 22.22 -10.50
N GLY A 103 -6.02 20.91 -10.31
CA GLY A 103 -7.21 20.29 -9.75
C GLY A 103 -8.39 20.20 -10.73
N ARG A 104 -8.13 20.14 -12.04
CA ARG A 104 -9.20 19.91 -13.02
C ARG A 104 -9.65 18.46 -12.95
N ASP A 105 -10.90 18.20 -12.57
CA ASP A 105 -11.45 16.86 -12.36
C ASP A 105 -11.16 15.90 -13.52
N VAL A 106 -11.38 16.34 -14.75
CA VAL A 106 -11.13 15.53 -15.96
C VAL A 106 -9.66 15.13 -16.09
N SER A 107 -8.73 16.03 -15.73
CA SER A 107 -7.30 15.74 -15.77
C SER A 107 -6.88 14.81 -14.62
N VAL A 108 -7.47 14.98 -13.44
CA VAL A 108 -7.24 14.07 -12.29
C VAL A 108 -7.73 12.66 -12.62
N GLN A 109 -8.92 12.54 -13.21
CA GLN A 109 -9.49 11.28 -13.68
C GLN A 109 -8.63 10.64 -14.78
N ALA A 110 -8.16 11.43 -15.76
CA ALA A 110 -7.28 10.92 -16.82
C ALA A 110 -5.96 10.39 -16.27
N VAL A 111 -5.32 11.11 -15.34
CA VAL A 111 -4.10 10.64 -14.66
C VAL A 111 -4.36 9.35 -13.89
N ALA A 112 -5.46 9.28 -13.13
CA ALA A 112 -5.82 8.07 -12.39
C ALA A 112 -6.05 6.86 -13.32
N ALA A 113 -6.74 7.06 -14.45
CA ALA A 113 -6.97 6.01 -15.45
C ALA A 113 -5.66 5.51 -16.08
N VAL A 114 -4.74 6.42 -16.45
CA VAL A 114 -3.43 6.04 -17.00
C VAL A 114 -2.60 5.29 -15.95
N GLN A 115 -2.60 5.73 -14.70
CA GLN A 115 -1.90 5.03 -13.61
C GLN A 115 -2.50 3.64 -13.33
N ALA A 116 -3.82 3.47 -13.49
CA ALA A 116 -4.50 2.20 -13.29
C ALA A 116 -4.31 1.21 -14.45
N SER A 117 -3.85 1.68 -15.62
CA SER A 117 -3.66 0.81 -16.80
C SER A 117 -2.56 -0.25 -16.64
N ARG A 118 -1.60 -0.04 -15.73
CA ARG A 118 -0.49 -0.97 -15.48
C ARG A 118 -0.06 -0.96 -14.02
N LEU A 119 -0.82 -1.70 -13.21
CA LEU A 119 -0.54 -1.87 -11.79
C LEU A 119 0.32 -3.11 -11.54
N THR A 120 1.20 -3.01 -10.54
CA THR A 120 1.87 -4.17 -9.96
C THR A 120 0.87 -5.06 -9.21
N ILE A 121 1.23 -6.32 -8.94
CA ILE A 121 0.35 -7.25 -8.22
C ILE A 121 -0.08 -6.67 -6.85
N GLY A 122 0.83 -6.02 -6.13
CA GLY A 122 0.51 -5.40 -4.83
C GLY A 122 -0.50 -4.27 -4.98
N GLU A 123 -0.32 -3.40 -5.97
CA GLU A 123 -1.25 -2.29 -6.23
C GLU A 123 -2.61 -2.77 -6.72
N GLN A 124 -2.68 -3.87 -7.46
CA GLN A 124 -3.95 -4.50 -7.85
C GLN A 124 -4.72 -4.98 -6.61
N LEU A 125 -4.05 -5.67 -5.68
CA LEU A 125 -4.66 -6.12 -4.43
C LEU A 125 -5.13 -4.95 -3.56
N ASP A 126 -4.32 -3.89 -3.46
CA ASP A 126 -4.69 -2.68 -2.71
C ASP A 126 -5.89 -1.96 -3.35
N LEU A 127 -5.98 -1.93 -4.69
CA LEU A 127 -7.09 -1.32 -5.42
C LEU A 127 -8.39 -2.16 -5.31
N ASP A 128 -8.29 -3.49 -5.37
CA ASP A 128 -9.42 -4.38 -5.13
C ASP A 128 -9.97 -4.24 -3.72
N PHE A 129 -9.07 -4.15 -2.72
CA PHE A 129 -9.44 -3.85 -1.33
C PHE A 129 -10.20 -2.51 -1.24
N ALA A 130 -9.67 -1.47 -1.89
CA ALA A 130 -10.29 -0.15 -1.91
C ALA A 130 -11.71 -0.15 -2.51
N PHE A 131 -11.91 -0.82 -3.66
CA PHE A 131 -13.24 -0.90 -4.27
C PHE A 131 -14.25 -1.68 -3.42
N ARG A 132 -13.84 -2.78 -2.79
CA ARG A 132 -14.71 -3.53 -1.85
C ARG A 132 -15.14 -2.64 -0.70
N ARG A 133 -14.18 -1.94 -0.09
CA ARG A 133 -14.43 -1.04 1.03
C ARG A 133 -15.41 0.09 0.65
N LEU A 134 -15.19 0.76 -0.48
CA LEU A 134 -16.08 1.82 -0.96
C LEU A 134 -17.50 1.31 -1.28
N THR A 135 -17.64 0.04 -1.66
CA THR A 135 -18.95 -0.59 -1.92
C THR A 135 -19.67 -0.96 -0.62
N GLU A 136 -18.93 -1.38 0.40
CA GLU A 136 -19.44 -1.70 1.73
C GLU A 136 -19.85 -0.44 2.51
N GLU A 137 -19.08 0.65 2.40
CA GLU A 137 -19.37 1.94 3.04
C GLU A 137 -20.52 2.72 2.34
N GLY A 138 -20.84 2.38 1.08
CA GLY A 138 -21.93 2.98 0.30
C GLY A 138 -23.31 2.33 0.46
N ARG A 139 -23.42 1.29 1.30
CA ARG A 139 -24.69 0.66 1.71
C ARG A 139 -25.13 1.18 3.08
#